data_AF-A0A5N8UMU3-F1
#
_entry.id   AF-A0A5N8UMU3-F1
#
_cell.length_a   1.000
_cell.length_b   1.000
_cell.length_c   1.000
_cell.angle_alpha   90.00
_cell.angle_beta   90.00
_cell.angle_gamma   90.00
#
_symmetry.space_group_name_H-M   'P 1'
#
loop_
_entity.id
_entity.type
_entity.pdbx_description
1 polymer ?
#
loop_
_entity_poly.entity_id
_entity_poly.type
_entity_poly.pdbx_seq_one_letter_code
_entity_poly.pdbx_strand_id
1 'polypeptide(L)'
;MNSGSDKHILQQVQRLLAPYARESLSAFDNMKLVIAVISADVEKRADDSIKLESGIAYEVTLHRDNHADIEGDKSEFSEQFYCVKWQRIWINCGLINDYSASIQLITHDGKVQHIKEPGPSDGKGEHAITTGTLDIMHIETSLLRQVNVPVLSLQQVEFMCMEYAHFDHC
;
A
#
# COMPACT_ATOMS: atom_id res chain seq x y z
N MET A 1 22.98 -3.39 1.59
CA MET A 1 23.18 -4.69 2.25
C MET A 1 21.82 -5.16 2.75
N ASN A 2 21.28 -6.25 2.20
CA ASN A 2 20.00 -6.82 2.61
C ASN A 2 20.14 -7.41 4.02
N SER A 3 19.59 -6.76 5.04
CA SER A 3 19.64 -7.32 6.39
C SER A 3 18.56 -8.42 6.50
N GLY A 4 18.86 -9.55 7.13
CA GLY A 4 17.91 -10.67 7.26
C GLY A 4 16.56 -10.25 7.88
N SER A 5 16.58 -9.15 8.64
CA SER A 5 15.41 -8.48 9.22
C SER A 5 14.42 -7.96 8.18
N ASP A 6 14.90 -7.31 7.10
CA ASP A 6 14.02 -6.70 6.09
C ASP A 6 13.21 -7.78 5.35
N LYS A 7 13.84 -8.93 5.08
CA LYS A 7 13.17 -10.09 4.47
C LYS A 7 12.08 -10.67 5.39
N HIS A 8 12.33 -10.72 6.69
CA HIS A 8 11.35 -11.21 7.67
C HIS A 8 10.12 -10.29 7.76
N ILE A 9 10.35 -8.97 7.85
CA ILE A 9 9.26 -7.99 7.89
C ILE A 9 8.45 -8.05 6.60
N LEU A 10 9.10 -8.20 5.44
CA LEU A 10 8.41 -8.31 4.16
C LEU A 10 7.52 -9.56 4.09
N GLN A 11 8.02 -10.71 4.53
CA GLN A 11 7.23 -11.95 4.61
C GLN A 11 6.06 -11.82 5.60
N GLN A 12 6.26 -11.09 6.69
CA GLN A 12 5.21 -10.80 7.66
C GLN A 12 4.11 -9.93 7.04
N VAL A 13 4.47 -8.84 6.36
CA VAL A 13 3.49 -7.99 5.67
C VAL A 13 2.75 -8.78 4.59
N GLN A 14 3.45 -9.57 3.78
CA GLN A 14 2.83 -10.45 2.78
C GLN A 14 1.78 -11.36 3.42
N ARG A 15 2.11 -12.01 4.54
CA ARG A 15 1.19 -12.91 5.24
C ARG A 15 -0.02 -12.18 5.81
N LEU A 16 0.19 -10.99 6.36
CA LEU A 16 -0.87 -10.17 6.95
C LEU A 16 -1.86 -9.67 5.90
N LEU A 17 -1.37 -9.29 4.71
CA LEU A 17 -2.18 -8.73 3.64
C LEU A 17 -2.72 -9.77 2.65
N ALA A 18 -2.17 -10.99 2.63
CA ALA A 18 -2.59 -12.07 1.75
C ALA A 18 -4.11 -12.34 1.73
N PRO A 19 -4.86 -12.28 2.86
CA PRO A 19 -6.31 -12.47 2.85
C PRO A 19 -7.07 -11.44 2.02
N TYR A 20 -6.48 -10.26 1.80
CA TYR A 20 -7.12 -9.11 1.13
C TYR A 20 -6.57 -8.89 -0.29
N ALA A 21 -5.80 -9.85 -0.83
CA ALA A 21 -5.10 -9.69 -2.10
C ALA A 21 -6.04 -9.51 -3.30
N ARG A 22 -7.31 -9.93 -3.19
CA ARG A 22 -8.32 -9.86 -4.24
C ARG A 22 -9.26 -8.66 -4.12
N GLU A 23 -9.20 -7.94 -3.01
CA GLU A 23 -10.15 -6.88 -2.74
C GLU A 23 -9.95 -5.72 -3.73
N SER A 24 -11.03 -5.30 -4.40
CA SER A 24 -11.05 -4.12 -5.25
C SER A 24 -11.55 -2.94 -4.43
N LEU A 25 -10.64 -2.38 -3.62
CA LEU A 25 -10.94 -1.23 -2.77
C LEU A 25 -10.41 0.05 -3.38
N SER A 26 -10.94 1.18 -2.92
CA SER A 26 -10.31 2.47 -3.17
C SER A 26 -8.92 2.53 -2.55
N ALA A 27 -8.02 3.34 -3.11
CA ALA A 27 -6.69 3.52 -2.56
C ALA A 27 -6.70 4.02 -1.10
N PHE A 28 -7.70 4.82 -0.74
CA PHE A 28 -7.89 5.29 0.64
C PHE A 28 -8.37 4.17 1.57
N ASP A 29 -9.25 3.28 1.11
CA ASP A 29 -9.71 2.13 1.89
C ASP A 29 -8.62 1.06 2.02
N ASN A 30 -7.80 0.84 0.98
CA ASN A 30 -6.56 0.07 1.07
C ASN A 30 -5.63 0.61 2.17
N MET A 31 -5.47 1.93 2.28
CA MET A 31 -4.65 2.54 3.32
C MET A 31 -5.23 2.29 4.73
N LYS A 32 -6.55 2.39 4.92
CA LYS A 32 -7.21 2.05 6.18
C LYS A 32 -7.01 0.57 6.53
N LEU A 33 -7.20 -0.31 5.55
CA LEU A 33 -7.01 -1.75 5.69
C LEU A 33 -5.60 -2.07 6.18
N VAL A 34 -4.59 -1.53 5.50
CA VAL A 34 -3.18 -1.77 5.83
C VAL A 34 -2.85 -1.28 7.25
N ILE A 35 -3.30 -0.08 7.63
CA ILE A 35 -3.11 0.45 8.98
C ILE A 35 -3.78 -0.46 10.02
N ALA A 36 -5.04 -0.84 9.80
CA ALA A 36 -5.80 -1.70 10.71
C ALA A 36 -5.12 -3.06 10.93
N VAL A 37 -4.70 -3.73 9.85
CA VAL A 37 -4.05 -5.03 9.90
C VAL A 37 -2.70 -4.96 10.62
N ILE A 38 -1.91 -3.91 10.37
CA ILE A 38 -0.64 -3.69 11.07
C ILE A 38 -0.87 -3.44 12.56
N SER A 39 -1.82 -2.57 12.90
CA SER A 39 -2.16 -2.28 14.30
C SER A 39 -2.61 -3.52 15.05
N ALA A 40 -3.44 -4.37 14.45
CA ALA A 40 -3.87 -5.63 15.06
C ALA A 40 -2.70 -6.61 15.29
N ASP A 41 -1.74 -6.70 14.38
CA ASP A 41 -0.54 -7.54 14.56
C ASP A 41 0.41 -6.97 15.64
N VAL A 42 0.54 -5.64 15.74
CA VAL A 42 1.29 -4.98 16.81
C VAL A 42 0.65 -5.27 18.17
N GLU A 43 -0.67 -5.11 18.30
CA GLU A 43 -1.40 -5.38 19.54
C GLU A 43 -1.28 -6.84 19.98
N LYS A 44 -1.38 -7.78 19.03
CA LYS A 44 -1.21 -9.21 19.31
C LYS A 44 0.18 -9.57 19.84
N ARG A 45 1.21 -8.79 19.49
CA ARG A 45 2.61 -9.01 19.88
C ARG A 45 3.07 -8.16 21.06
N ALA A 46 2.24 -7.22 21.53
CA ALA A 46 2.59 -6.33 22.63
C ALA A 46 2.76 -7.06 23.98
N ASP A 47 2.36 -8.33 24.06
CA ASP A 47 2.61 -9.21 25.21
C ASP A 47 4.09 -9.67 25.28
N ASP A 48 4.81 -9.62 24.16
CA ASP A 48 6.26 -9.77 24.11
C ASP A 48 6.89 -8.40 24.39
N SER A 49 7.90 -8.31 25.28
CA SER A 49 8.48 -7.06 25.81
C SER A 49 9.14 -6.10 24.80
N ILE A 50 8.88 -6.25 23.50
CA ILE A 50 9.36 -5.41 22.41
C ILE A 50 8.19 -4.55 21.90
N LYS A 51 8.27 -3.24 22.15
CA LYS A 51 7.29 -2.27 21.65
C LYS A 51 7.44 -2.10 20.13
N LEU A 52 6.59 -2.77 19.35
CA LEU A 52 6.57 -2.64 17.90
C LEU A 52 5.86 -1.35 17.49
N GLU A 53 6.42 -0.60 16.55
CA GLU A 53 5.80 0.64 16.05
C GLU A 53 4.60 0.32 15.15
N SER A 54 3.55 1.13 15.25
CA SER A 54 2.43 1.10 14.29
C SER A 54 2.85 1.66 12.92
N GLY A 55 2.07 1.34 11.89
CA GLY A 55 2.25 1.93 10.56
C GLY A 55 1.91 3.42 10.56
N ILE A 56 2.59 4.18 9.71
CA ILE A 56 2.32 5.60 9.47
C ILE A 56 1.85 5.77 8.03
N ALA A 57 0.67 6.37 7.87
CA ALA A 57 0.07 6.66 6.57
C ALA A 57 0.55 7.99 6.00
N TYR A 58 0.77 8.01 4.69
CA TYR A 58 1.20 9.18 3.94
C TYR A 58 0.42 9.32 2.62
N GLU A 59 0.20 10.56 2.26
CA GLU A 59 -0.09 11.02 0.91
C GLU A 59 1.25 11.46 0.29
N VAL A 60 1.59 10.94 -0.87
CA VAL A 60 2.84 11.26 -1.57
C VAL A 60 2.51 12.02 -2.84
N THR A 61 3.17 13.14 -3.08
CA THR A 61 3.11 13.86 -4.37
C THR A 61 4.42 13.67 -5.11
N LEU A 62 4.41 13.01 -6.26
CA LEU A 62 5.57 12.83 -7.10
C LEU A 62 5.56 13.87 -8.23
N HIS A 63 6.57 14.73 -8.29
CA HIS A 63 6.78 15.59 -9.45
C HIS A 63 7.62 14.85 -10.48
N ARG A 64 7.07 14.67 -11.69
CA ARG A 64 7.86 14.27 -12.85
C ARG A 64 8.43 15.52 -13.50
N ASP A 65 9.73 15.73 -13.35
CA ASP A 65 10.46 16.67 -14.20
C ASP A 65 10.49 16.08 -15.61
N ASN A 66 9.54 16.49 -16.45
CA ASN A 66 9.58 16.20 -17.87
C ASN A 66 10.76 16.98 -18.46
N HIS A 67 11.93 16.35 -18.54
CA HIS A 67 13.07 16.81 -19.33
C HIS A 67 12.81 16.58 -20.84
N ALA A 68 11.62 16.96 -21.32
CA ALA A 68 11.28 16.95 -22.73
C ALA A 68 11.21 18.39 -23.22
N ASP A 69 12.24 18.80 -23.95
CA ASP A 69 12.36 20.07 -24.67
C ASP A 69 11.30 20.19 -25.79
N ILE A 70 10.02 20.23 -25.44
CA ILE A 70 8.93 20.47 -26.38
C ILE A 70 8.14 21.68 -25.89
N GLU A 71 8.34 22.80 -26.59
CA GLU A 71 7.58 24.03 -26.41
C GLU A 71 6.09 23.75 -26.64
N GLY A 72 5.28 23.91 -25.59
CA GLY A 72 3.84 24.14 -25.74
C GLY A 72 2.91 23.05 -25.21
N ASP A 73 3.13 22.54 -24.00
CA ASP A 73 2.06 22.37 -22.98
C ASP A 73 2.71 21.94 -21.65
N LYS A 74 2.93 22.88 -20.72
CA LYS A 74 3.50 22.55 -19.39
C LYS A 74 2.38 22.06 -18.48
N SER A 75 1.82 20.90 -18.76
CA SER A 75 1.06 20.17 -17.76
C SER A 75 2.06 19.49 -16.83
N GLU A 76 2.39 20.12 -15.71
CA GLU A 76 3.08 19.46 -14.60
C GLU A 76 2.19 18.30 -14.12
N PHE A 77 2.47 17.08 -14.60
CA PHE A 77 1.80 15.90 -14.12
C PHE A 77 2.42 15.51 -12.78
N SER A 78 1.81 15.97 -11.69
CA SER A 78 2.08 15.45 -10.36
C SER A 78 1.24 14.20 -10.14
N GLU A 79 1.87 13.03 -9.97
CA GLU A 79 1.16 11.81 -9.58
C GLU A 79 1.09 11.76 -8.06
N GLN A 80 -0.12 11.60 -7.53
CA GLN A 80 -0.32 11.48 -6.09
C GLN A 80 -0.79 10.07 -5.72
N PHE A 81 -0.28 9.51 -4.63
CA PHE A 81 -0.64 8.17 -4.17
C PHE A 81 -0.63 8.04 -2.65
N TYR A 82 -1.36 7.05 -2.15
CA TYR A 82 -1.36 6.70 -0.72
C TYR A 82 -0.33 5.61 -0.45
N CYS A 83 0.41 5.76 0.64
CA CYS A 83 1.30 4.71 1.11
C CYS A 83 1.34 4.61 2.64
N VAL A 84 1.74 3.45 3.12
CA VAL A 84 1.99 3.21 4.54
C VAL A 84 3.45 2.83 4.74
N LYS A 85 4.12 3.54 5.64
CA LYS A 85 5.44 3.15 6.13
C LYS A 85 5.25 2.30 7.38
N TRP A 86 5.83 1.10 7.38
CA TRP A 86 5.93 0.30 8.58
C TRP A 86 7.35 -0.23 8.75
N GLN A 87 7.97 0.16 9.85
CA GLN A 87 9.40 -0.07 10.11
C GLN A 87 10.24 0.48 8.94
N ARG A 88 10.81 -0.40 8.10
CA ARG A 88 11.66 -0.05 6.94
C ARG A 88 10.99 -0.29 5.59
N ILE A 89 9.74 -0.74 5.59
CA ILE A 89 9.02 -1.12 4.38
C ILE A 89 7.99 -0.05 4.03
N TRP A 90 7.85 0.18 2.73
CA TRP A 90 6.79 1.00 2.16
C TRP A 90 5.75 0.12 1.48
N ILE A 91 4.49 0.42 1.72
CA ILE A 91 3.34 -0.29 1.19
C ILE A 91 2.55 0.72 0.37
N ASN A 92 2.50 0.54 -0.95
CA ASN A 92 1.70 1.35 -1.85
C ASN A 92 0.24 0.89 -1.77
N CYS A 93 -0.65 1.82 -1.52
CA CYS A 93 -2.09 1.56 -1.41
C CYS A 93 -2.86 1.93 -2.68
N GLY A 94 -2.22 2.63 -3.64
CA GLY A 94 -2.80 3.06 -4.91
C GLY A 94 -2.72 4.57 -5.13
N LEU A 95 -3.06 4.99 -6.35
CA LEU A 95 -3.14 6.41 -6.72
C LEU A 95 -4.31 7.09 -6.00
N ILE A 96 -4.18 8.39 -5.71
CA ILE A 96 -5.32 9.16 -5.19
C ILE A 96 -6.43 9.17 -6.26
N ASN A 97 -7.67 8.97 -5.82
CA ASN A 97 -8.86 8.79 -6.64
C ASN A 97 -8.92 7.49 -7.45
N ASP A 98 -8.01 6.53 -7.20
CA ASP A 98 -8.20 5.18 -7.69
C ASP A 98 -9.22 4.44 -6.80
N TYR A 99 -10.33 4.05 -7.39
CA TYR A 99 -11.44 3.35 -6.71
C TYR A 99 -11.35 1.82 -6.85
N SER A 100 -10.36 1.31 -7.58
CA SER A 100 -10.10 -0.13 -7.77
C SER A 100 -8.58 -0.37 -7.74
N ALA A 101 -7.96 0.01 -6.63
CA ALA A 101 -6.52 -0.05 -6.44
C ALA A 101 -6.08 -1.40 -5.88
N SER A 102 -4.87 -1.83 -6.25
CA SER A 102 -4.20 -2.98 -5.64
C SER A 102 -3.11 -2.56 -4.67
N ILE A 103 -3.00 -3.28 -3.56
CA ILE A 103 -1.91 -3.09 -2.61
C ILE A 103 -0.62 -3.70 -3.17
N GLN A 104 0.46 -2.92 -3.14
CA GLN A 104 1.76 -3.34 -3.63
C GLN A 104 2.84 -3.06 -2.58
N LEU A 105 3.78 -4.00 -2.42
CA LEU A 105 4.94 -3.84 -1.55
C LEU A 105 6.07 -3.23 -2.33
N ILE A 106 6.71 -2.24 -1.73
CA ILE A 106 7.92 -1.65 -2.27
C ILE A 106 9.10 -2.15 -1.46
N THR A 107 10.04 -2.80 -2.15
CA THR A 107 11.33 -3.13 -1.57
C THR A 107 12.35 -2.00 -1.75
N HIS A 108 13.37 -2.01 -0.89
CA HIS A 108 14.48 -1.06 -0.90
C HIS A 108 15.30 -1.06 -2.21
N ASP A 109 15.19 -2.10 -3.04
CA ASP A 109 15.80 -2.16 -4.37
C ASP A 109 14.90 -1.57 -5.46
N GLY A 110 13.87 -0.81 -5.07
CA GLY A 110 12.91 -0.17 -5.97
C GLY A 110 11.96 -1.15 -6.65
N LYS A 111 12.02 -2.45 -6.32
CA LYS A 111 11.13 -3.44 -6.92
C LYS A 111 9.76 -3.40 -6.27
N VAL A 112 8.74 -3.40 -7.12
CA VAL A 112 7.35 -3.55 -6.71
C VAL A 112 7.01 -5.05 -6.66
N GLN A 113 6.48 -5.50 -5.54
CA GLN A 113 5.97 -6.86 -5.37
C GLN A 113 4.47 -6.81 -5.11
N HIS A 114 3.69 -7.48 -5.96
CA HIS A 114 2.29 -7.72 -5.69
C HIS A 114 2.13 -8.69 -4.51
N ILE A 115 1.11 -8.46 -3.69
CA ILE A 115 0.70 -9.43 -2.68
C ILE A 115 0.25 -10.70 -3.42
N LYS A 116 0.90 -11.83 -3.13
CA LYS A 116 0.57 -13.13 -3.72
C LYS A 116 -0.32 -13.91 -2.77
N GLU A 117 -1.30 -14.60 -3.33
CA GLU A 117 -2.11 -15.57 -2.60
C GLU A 117 -1.24 -16.74 -2.08
N PRO A 118 -1.68 -17.41 -1.01
CA PRO A 118 -1.21 -18.75 -0.67
C PRO A 118 -1.81 -19.88 -1.55
N GLY A 119 -2.19 -19.60 -2.81
CA GLY A 119 -2.88 -20.55 -3.72
C GLY A 119 -2.35 -20.55 -5.17
N PRO A 120 -2.77 -21.52 -6.02
CA PRO A 120 -2.32 -21.61 -7.42
C PRO A 120 -2.92 -20.47 -8.25
N SER A 121 -2.03 -19.69 -8.87
CA SER A 121 -2.29 -18.42 -9.53
C SER A 121 -3.09 -18.58 -10.84
N ASP A 122 -4.27 -17.96 -10.94
CA ASP A 122 -4.91 -17.59 -12.20
C ASP A 122 -4.92 -16.06 -12.30
N GLY A 123 -4.19 -15.53 -13.27
CA GLY A 123 -3.92 -14.10 -13.41
C GLY A 123 -5.04 -13.36 -14.14
N LYS A 124 -5.46 -12.22 -13.58
CA LYS A 124 -5.96 -11.03 -14.30
C LYS A 124 -6.18 -9.88 -13.32
N GLY A 125 -5.54 -8.75 -13.57
CA GLY A 125 -5.72 -7.51 -12.81
C GLY A 125 -4.53 -6.55 -12.96
N GLU A 126 -4.30 -6.03 -14.17
CA GLU A 126 -3.23 -5.06 -14.44
C GLU A 126 -3.79 -3.63 -14.48
N HIS A 127 -3.70 -2.94 -13.34
CA HIS A 127 -3.46 -1.49 -13.28
C HIS A 127 -2.25 -1.28 -12.37
N ALA A 128 -1.10 -1.76 -12.83
CA ALA A 128 0.17 -1.52 -12.17
C ALA A 128 0.65 -0.10 -12.48
N ILE A 129 1.16 0.60 -11.48
CA ILE A 129 1.97 1.80 -11.70
C ILE A 129 3.12 1.39 -12.63
N THR A 130 3.26 2.09 -13.75
CA THR A 130 4.30 1.83 -14.75
C THR A 130 5.66 1.73 -14.06
N THR A 131 6.34 0.62 -14.31
CA THR A 131 7.57 0.09 -13.71
C THR A 131 8.79 1.03 -13.71
N GLY A 132 8.66 2.26 -14.22
CA GLY A 132 9.70 3.30 -14.26
C GLY A 132 9.48 4.50 -13.33
N THR A 133 8.48 4.49 -12.45
CA THR A 133 8.04 5.72 -11.74
C THR A 133 8.54 5.83 -10.29
N LEU A 134 9.10 4.76 -9.74
CA LEU A 134 9.33 4.65 -8.31
C LEU A 134 10.74 4.15 -8.03
N ASP A 135 11.74 4.99 -8.35
CA ASP A 135 13.04 4.90 -7.67
C ASP A 135 12.88 5.41 -6.23
N ILE A 136 12.16 4.62 -5.42
CA ILE A 136 11.69 4.95 -4.06
C ILE A 136 12.83 5.07 -3.05
N MET A 137 14.07 4.79 -3.47
CA MET A 137 15.24 5.08 -2.65
C MET A 137 15.30 6.56 -2.22
N HIS A 138 14.60 7.46 -2.91
CA HIS A 138 14.41 8.86 -2.52
C HIS A 138 12.94 9.32 -2.56
N ILE A 139 12.01 8.68 -1.84
CA ILE A 139 10.82 9.44 -1.41
C ILE A 139 11.33 10.51 -0.43
N GLU A 140 11.63 11.69 -0.96
CA GLU A 140 12.06 12.82 -0.14
C GLU A 140 10.97 13.17 0.86
N THR A 141 11.37 13.54 2.07
CA THR A 141 10.44 13.95 3.13
C THR A 141 9.58 15.15 2.74
N SER A 142 10.05 15.96 1.77
CA SER A 142 9.33 17.09 1.16
C SER A 142 8.07 16.67 0.38
N LEU A 143 8.03 15.44 -0.13
CA LEU A 143 6.93 14.89 -0.92
C LEU A 143 5.88 14.17 -0.06
N LEU A 144 6.15 14.01 1.24
CA LEU A 144 5.34 13.24 2.17
C LEU A 144 4.44 14.16 3.00
N ARG A 145 3.14 13.93 2.91
CA ARG A 145 2.15 14.48 3.85
C ARG A 145 1.59 13.36 4.70
N GLN A 146 1.85 13.39 6.00
CA GLN A 146 1.29 12.40 6.92
C GLN A 146 -0.24 12.54 6.98
N VAL A 147 -0.94 11.42 6.87
CA VAL A 147 -2.40 11.33 6.95
C VAL A 147 -2.77 10.64 8.26
N ASN A 148 -3.66 11.26 9.03
CA ASN A 148 -4.24 10.59 10.19
C ASN A 148 -5.39 9.71 9.72
N VAL A 149 -5.24 8.39 9.91
CA VAL A 149 -6.19 7.38 9.46
C VAL A 149 -6.80 6.72 10.69
N PRO A 150 -8.13 6.61 10.80
CA PRO A 150 -8.74 5.89 11.91
C PRO A 150 -8.30 4.43 11.87
N VAL A 151 -7.79 3.93 13.00
CA VAL A 151 -7.46 2.51 13.14
C VAL A 151 -8.77 1.73 13.28
N LEU A 152 -9.09 0.93 12.26
CA LEU A 152 -10.26 0.06 12.25
C LEU A 152 -9.97 -1.25 12.99
N SER A 153 -10.99 -1.81 13.63
CA SER A 153 -10.95 -3.19 14.11
C SER A 153 -11.01 -4.19 12.95
N LEU A 154 -10.56 -5.42 13.15
CA LEU A 154 -10.64 -6.47 12.11
C LEU A 154 -12.09 -6.73 11.66
N GLN A 155 -13.07 -6.65 12.57
CA GLN A 155 -14.48 -6.76 12.21
C GLN A 155 -14.95 -5.62 11.29
N GLN A 156 -14.47 -4.39 11.49
CA GLN A 156 -14.76 -3.28 10.58
C GLN A 156 -14.07 -3.44 9.23
N VAL A 157 -12.87 -4.03 9.21
CA VAL A 157 -12.19 -4.39 7.96
C VAL A 157 -12.98 -5.45 7.19
N GLU A 158 -13.52 -6.47 7.86
CA GLU A 158 -14.39 -7.47 7.24
C GLU A 158 -15.63 -6.84 6.59
N PHE A 159 -16.28 -5.89 7.27
CA PHE A 159 -17.41 -5.17 6.67
C PHE A 159 -17.01 -4.30 5.47
N MET A 160 -15.80 -3.74 5.48
CA MET A 160 -15.27 -2.96 4.37
C MET A 160 -14.95 -3.82 3.14
N CYS A 161 -14.51 -5.07 3.36
CA CYS A 161 -14.18 -6.04 2.31
C CYS A 161 -15.39 -6.91 1.88
N MET A 162 -16.58 -6.63 2.41
CA MET A 162 -17.76 -7.38 2.02
C MET A 162 -18.23 -6.87 0.65
N GLU A 163 -17.81 -7.57 -0.42
CA GLU A 163 -18.43 -7.39 -1.74
C GLU A 163 -19.94 -7.61 -1.60
N TYR A 164 -20.71 -6.70 -2.19
CA TYR A 164 -22.18 -6.69 -2.19
C TYR A 164 -22.75 -8.10 -2.05
N ALA A 165 -23.46 -8.37 -0.95
CA ALA A 165 -24.44 -9.43 -0.93
C ALA A 165 -25.30 -9.20 -2.18
N HIS A 166 -25.21 -10.12 -3.13
CA HIS A 166 -26.04 -10.15 -4.33
C HIS A 166 -27.48 -9.93 -3.86
N PHE A 167 -28.04 -8.74 -4.04
CA PHE A 167 -29.48 -8.53 -3.97
C PHE A 167 -30.11 -9.06 -5.27
N ASP A 168 -29.73 -10.27 -5.69
CA ASP A 168 -30.46 -11.03 -6.70
C ASP A 168 -31.46 -11.90 -5.97
N HIS A 169 -32.61 -11.31 -5.61
CA HIS A 169 -33.90 -11.97 -5.54
C HIS A 169 -34.99 -10.92 -5.33
N CYS A 170 -35.65 -10.54 -6.41
CA CYS A 170 -37.07 -10.19 -6.44
C CYS A 170 -37.68 -10.88 -7.67
#